data_AF-A0A1G1GAC4-F1
#
_entry.id   AF-A0A1G1GAC4-F1
#
_cell.length_a   1.000
_cell.length_b   1.000
_cell.length_c   1.000
_cell.angle_alpha   90.00
_cell.angle_beta   90.00
_cell.angle_gamma   90.00
#
_symmetry.space_group_name_H-M   'P 1'
#
loop_
_entity.id
_entity.type
_entity.pdbx_description
1 polymer ?
#
loop_
_entity_poly.entity_id
_entity_poly.type
_entity_poly.pdbx_seq_one_letter_code
_entity_poly.pdbx_strand_id
1 'polypeptide(L)'
;MFDIRPRFIMMLRQVPLLCVLLAFGCYPPPKAPLETLHYDLPAGDHRQLLIFLPGNGDALDTFDKEGLLAAVRSRNLPVDIVSVNAHIGYYMNGSIFTRLKEDVIDPAKARGYKRIWLLGNSLGGYGSLSYARQYPQDIAGVVLLGPFLGDKKIIREIKDAGGLQKWDPRDIPSGSREGWDKELWKWLKDEDQQKGFWHWVKNCDAEEDGCPSRIYLGYGKRDRFSPGQNLMAEILPAENVFAIDGGHNWSTWKKLWDLVLDRMTARKPASRSEARKN
;
A
#
# COMPACT_ATOMS: atom_id res chain seq x y z
N MET A 1 -62.07 32.80 -53.07
CA MET A 1 -61.51 31.44 -53.22
C MET A 1 -60.03 31.64 -53.50
N PHE A 2 -59.25 31.78 -52.43
CA PHE A 2 -57.82 32.06 -52.50
C PHE A 2 -57.02 30.75 -52.53
N ASP A 3 -56.00 30.82 -53.37
CA ASP A 3 -55.02 29.84 -53.79
C ASP A 3 -54.20 29.22 -52.65
N ILE A 4 -53.46 28.16 -53.00
CA ILE A 4 -52.10 27.80 -52.57
C ILE A 4 -51.97 26.27 -52.36
N ARG A 5 -51.34 25.62 -53.35
CA ARG A 5 -50.67 24.31 -53.18
C ARG A 5 -49.52 24.43 -52.20
N PRO A 6 -49.12 23.33 -51.55
CA PRO A 6 -47.68 23.08 -51.41
C PRO A 6 -47.26 21.69 -51.87
N ARG A 7 -46.05 21.70 -52.44
CA ARG A 7 -45.24 20.59 -52.95
C ARG A 7 -44.87 19.63 -51.83
N PHE A 8 -44.95 18.33 -52.09
CA PHE A 8 -44.29 17.29 -51.30
C PHE A 8 -42.77 17.47 -51.39
N ILE A 9 -42.13 17.83 -50.28
CA ILE A 9 -40.67 17.67 -50.09
C ILE A 9 -40.50 16.60 -49.02
N MET A 10 -40.05 15.43 -49.43
CA MET A 10 -39.70 14.34 -48.54
C MET A 10 -38.31 14.64 -47.96
N MET A 11 -38.27 15.27 -46.78
CA MET A 11 -37.05 15.43 -46.00
C MET A 11 -36.64 14.07 -45.43
N LEU A 12 -35.58 13.46 -45.98
CA LEU A 12 -34.86 12.40 -45.28
C LEU A 12 -34.23 13.00 -44.01
N ARG A 13 -34.78 12.65 -42.85
CA ARG A 13 -34.14 12.90 -41.56
C ARG A 13 -32.89 12.02 -41.47
N GLN A 14 -31.73 12.59 -41.73
CA GLN A 14 -30.46 11.99 -41.31
C GLN A 14 -30.43 11.98 -39.78
N VAL A 15 -30.51 10.79 -39.19
CA VAL A 15 -30.24 10.58 -37.75
C VAL A 15 -28.73 10.62 -37.60
N PRO A 16 -28.13 11.59 -36.87
CA PRO A 16 -26.71 11.54 -36.60
C PRO A 16 -26.46 10.38 -35.64
N LEU A 17 -25.69 9.39 -36.10
CA LEU A 17 -25.16 8.32 -35.28
C LEU A 17 -24.21 8.95 -34.25
N LEU A 18 -24.74 9.24 -33.06
CA LEU A 18 -23.96 9.74 -31.95
C LEU A 18 -23.05 8.60 -31.47
N CYS A 19 -21.83 8.54 -32.00
CA CYS A 19 -20.78 7.68 -31.48
C CYS A 19 -20.46 8.15 -30.05
N VAL A 20 -21.15 7.55 -29.08
CA VAL A 20 -20.80 7.63 -27.66
C VAL A 20 -19.46 6.91 -27.51
N LEU A 21 -18.36 7.66 -27.62
CA LEU A 21 -17.06 7.24 -27.13
C LEU A 21 -17.18 7.07 -25.62
N LEU A 22 -17.56 5.87 -25.18
CA LEU A 22 -17.38 5.44 -23.81
C LEU A 22 -15.88 5.45 -23.56
N ALA A 23 -15.40 6.50 -22.90
CA ALA A 23 -14.08 6.53 -22.29
C ALA A 23 -14.06 5.51 -21.13
N PHE A 24 -14.01 4.22 -21.48
CA PHE A 24 -13.49 3.23 -20.56
C PHE A 24 -12.07 3.67 -20.24
N GLY A 25 -11.80 4.06 -19.00
CA GLY A 25 -10.46 4.43 -18.57
C GLY A 25 -9.50 3.30 -18.89
N CYS A 26 -8.72 3.45 -19.96
CA CYS A 26 -7.69 2.49 -20.32
C CYS A 26 -6.56 2.61 -19.30
N TYR A 27 -6.59 1.77 -18.27
CA TYR A 27 -5.44 1.57 -17.40
C TYR A 27 -4.36 0.80 -18.18
N PRO A 28 -3.05 1.00 -17.88
CA PRO A 28 -2.00 0.22 -18.51
C PRO A 28 -2.23 -1.27 -18.28
N PRO A 29 -2.11 -2.13 -19.31
CA PRO A 29 -2.27 -3.56 -19.12
C PRO A 29 -1.11 -4.08 -18.25
N PRO A 30 -1.40 -4.92 -17.25
CA PRO A 30 -0.37 -5.51 -16.40
C PRO A 30 0.52 -6.44 -17.21
N LYS A 31 1.81 -6.45 -16.88
CA LYS A 31 2.84 -7.31 -17.47
C LYS A 31 3.29 -8.38 -16.48
N ALA A 32 3.68 -9.53 -17.02
CA ALA A 32 4.34 -10.61 -16.28
C ALA A 32 5.69 -10.92 -16.98
N PRO A 33 6.83 -10.83 -16.28
CA PRO A 33 6.97 -10.51 -14.86
C PRO A 33 6.64 -9.04 -14.53
N LEU A 34 6.34 -8.76 -13.26
CA LEU A 34 6.26 -7.41 -12.72
C LEU A 34 7.60 -6.69 -12.91
N GLU A 35 7.57 -5.52 -13.52
CA GLU A 35 8.78 -4.72 -13.74
C GLU A 35 9.32 -4.17 -12.40
N THR A 36 10.63 -4.26 -12.21
CA THR A 36 11.32 -3.86 -10.97
C THR A 36 12.57 -3.03 -11.22
N LEU A 37 12.94 -2.20 -10.25
CA LEU A 37 14.27 -1.59 -10.12
C LEU A 37 14.91 -2.07 -8.81
N HIS A 38 16.13 -2.56 -8.92
CA HIS A 38 16.91 -3.10 -7.80
C HIS A 38 17.99 -2.11 -7.37
N TYR A 39 18.13 -1.93 -6.06
CA TYR A 39 19.12 -1.06 -5.43
C TYR A 39 19.83 -1.84 -4.33
N ASP A 40 20.72 -2.72 -4.76
CA ASP A 40 21.44 -3.62 -3.87
C ASP A 40 22.62 -2.89 -3.20
N LEU A 41 22.90 -3.23 -1.95
CA LEU A 41 24.13 -2.83 -1.30
C LEU A 41 25.31 -3.67 -1.83
N PRO A 42 26.56 -3.22 -1.65
CA PRO A 42 27.73 -4.06 -1.90
C PRO A 42 27.61 -5.41 -1.17
N ALA A 43 28.21 -6.45 -1.73
CA ALA A 43 28.10 -7.82 -1.21
C ALA A 43 28.37 -7.87 0.31
N GLY A 44 27.38 -8.38 1.04
CA GLY A 44 27.39 -8.52 2.50
C GLY A 44 26.33 -9.54 2.97
N ASP A 45 26.40 -10.00 4.21
CA ASP A 45 25.44 -10.97 4.78
C ASP A 45 24.19 -10.26 5.36
N HIS A 46 23.62 -9.31 4.62
CA HIS A 46 22.38 -8.65 5.01
C HIS A 46 21.17 -9.35 4.41
N ARG A 47 20.37 -10.00 5.25
CA ARG A 47 19.21 -10.82 4.82
C ARG A 47 17.90 -10.04 4.84
N GLN A 48 17.93 -8.75 4.52
CA GLN A 48 16.78 -7.84 4.58
C GLN A 48 16.50 -7.20 3.23
N LEU A 49 15.23 -7.19 2.85
CA LEU A 49 14.72 -6.57 1.63
C LEU A 49 13.59 -5.59 1.97
N LEU A 50 13.63 -4.40 1.39
CA LEU A 50 12.57 -3.40 1.45
C LEU A 50 11.97 -3.21 0.06
N ILE A 51 10.68 -3.49 -0.09
CA ILE A 51 9.96 -3.38 -1.36
C ILE A 51 9.13 -2.10 -1.36
N PHE A 52 9.34 -1.25 -2.35
CA PHE A 52 8.58 0.00 -2.54
C PHE A 52 7.42 -0.21 -3.51
N LEU A 53 6.20 0.02 -3.02
CA LEU A 53 4.96 -0.07 -3.77
C LEU A 53 4.43 1.34 -4.08
N PRO A 54 4.32 1.73 -5.36
CA PRO A 54 3.95 3.07 -5.79
C PRO A 54 2.48 3.43 -5.51
N GLY A 55 2.22 4.73 -5.42
CA GLY A 55 0.89 5.31 -5.50
C GLY A 55 0.35 5.32 -6.93
N ASN A 56 -0.93 5.70 -7.07
CA ASN A 56 -1.54 5.79 -8.40
C ASN A 56 -0.90 6.91 -9.22
N GLY A 57 -0.28 6.56 -10.35
CA GLY A 57 0.36 7.49 -11.27
C GLY A 57 1.85 7.74 -11.00
N ASP A 58 2.41 7.18 -9.94
CA ASP A 58 3.86 7.24 -9.70
C ASP A 58 4.60 6.37 -10.73
N ALA A 59 5.74 6.87 -11.23
CA ALA A 59 6.65 6.12 -12.07
C ALA A 59 7.55 5.21 -11.22
N LEU A 60 8.12 4.16 -11.84
CA LEU A 60 8.95 3.16 -11.18
C LEU A 60 10.16 3.74 -10.40
N ASP A 61 10.73 4.85 -10.87
CA ASP A 61 11.89 5.51 -10.28
C ASP A 61 11.55 6.68 -9.32
N THR A 62 10.26 6.90 -9.04
CA THR A 62 9.81 8.08 -8.27
C THR A 62 10.35 8.09 -6.84
N PHE A 63 10.43 6.92 -6.19
CA PHE A 63 10.97 6.80 -4.83
C PHE A 63 12.44 7.25 -4.71
N ASP A 64 13.23 6.98 -5.75
CA ASP A 64 14.63 7.41 -5.83
C ASP A 64 14.72 8.92 -6.05
N LYS A 65 13.98 9.43 -7.05
CA LYS A 65 13.89 10.88 -7.34
C LYS A 65 13.42 11.71 -6.14
N GLU A 66 12.52 11.15 -5.33
CA GLU A 66 12.01 11.80 -4.12
C GLU A 66 12.89 11.54 -2.88
N GLY A 67 14.01 10.82 -3.01
CA GLY A 67 15.02 10.69 -1.96
C GLY A 67 14.66 9.72 -0.84
N LEU A 68 13.62 8.88 -0.99
CA LEU A 68 13.31 7.85 0.00
C LEU A 68 14.44 6.82 0.10
N LEU A 69 15.07 6.51 -1.04
CA LEU A 69 16.26 5.65 -1.10
C LEU A 69 17.45 6.28 -0.36
N ALA A 70 17.72 7.56 -0.63
CA ALA A 70 18.77 8.32 0.02
C ALA A 70 18.57 8.41 1.55
N ALA A 71 17.32 8.52 2.02
CA ALA A 71 16.99 8.52 3.44
C ALA A 71 17.35 7.19 4.13
N VAL A 72 17.23 6.05 3.44
CA VAL A 72 17.69 4.75 3.93
C VAL A 72 19.21 4.68 3.97
N ARG A 73 19.87 5.12 2.89
CA ARG A 73 21.34 5.03 2.75
C ARG A 73 22.06 5.96 3.72
N SER A 74 21.57 7.18 3.95
CA SER A 74 22.14 8.12 4.93
C SER A 74 22.12 7.60 6.38
N ARG A 75 21.24 6.64 6.69
CA ARG A 75 21.14 5.98 7.99
C ARG A 75 21.94 4.66 8.06
N ASN A 76 22.73 4.34 7.04
CA ASN A 76 23.55 3.13 6.94
C ASN A 76 22.75 1.84 7.21
N LEU A 77 21.49 1.78 6.75
CA LEU A 77 20.66 0.60 6.97
C LEU A 77 21.08 -0.53 6.04
N PRO A 78 21.40 -1.73 6.57
CA PRO A 78 21.84 -2.88 5.79
C PRO A 78 20.62 -3.58 5.15
N VAL A 79 20.03 -2.94 4.15
CA VAL A 79 18.81 -3.40 3.46
C VAL A 79 18.92 -3.16 1.96
N ASP A 80 18.69 -4.21 1.17
CA ASP A 80 18.49 -4.08 -0.26
C ASP A 80 17.10 -3.52 -0.54
N ILE A 81 16.94 -2.77 -1.63
CA ILE A 81 15.66 -2.16 -1.97
C ILE A 81 15.24 -2.58 -3.36
N VAL A 82 13.94 -2.88 -3.51
CA VAL A 82 13.31 -3.11 -4.81
C VAL A 82 12.11 -2.20 -4.97
N SER A 83 12.11 -1.35 -5.98
CA SER A 83 10.90 -0.63 -6.43
C SER A 83 10.16 -1.47 -7.45
N VAL A 84 8.84 -1.59 -7.33
CA VAL A 84 8.01 -2.37 -8.25
C VAL A 84 7.08 -1.46 -9.07
N ASN A 85 6.80 -1.81 -10.33
CA ASN A 85 5.87 -1.06 -11.18
C ASN A 85 4.42 -1.49 -10.95
N ALA A 86 3.97 -1.46 -9.68
CA ALA A 86 2.62 -1.87 -9.29
C ALA A 86 1.57 -0.79 -9.62
N HIS A 87 1.39 -0.47 -10.90
CA HIS A 87 0.40 0.51 -11.35
C HIS A 87 -1.04 -0.01 -11.20
N ILE A 88 -2.01 0.91 -11.24
CA ILE A 88 -3.44 0.63 -11.01
C ILE A 88 -4.03 -0.50 -11.88
N GLY A 89 -3.52 -0.69 -13.10
CA GLY A 89 -3.92 -1.82 -13.97
C GLY A 89 -3.78 -3.21 -13.33
N TYR A 90 -2.75 -3.43 -12.49
CA TYR A 90 -2.57 -4.69 -11.75
C TYR A 90 -3.62 -4.90 -10.64
N TYR A 91 -4.13 -3.82 -10.07
CA TYR A 91 -5.19 -3.88 -9.06
C TYR A 91 -6.54 -4.11 -9.73
N MET A 92 -6.80 -3.42 -10.85
CA MET A 92 -8.06 -3.53 -11.58
C MET A 92 -8.29 -4.92 -12.16
N ASN A 93 -7.22 -5.63 -12.57
CA ASN A 93 -7.33 -7.01 -13.03
C ASN A 93 -7.11 -8.06 -11.92
N GLY A 94 -6.82 -7.64 -10.68
CA GLY A 94 -6.57 -8.52 -9.53
C GLY A 94 -5.26 -9.30 -9.54
N SER A 95 -4.34 -9.03 -10.47
CA SER A 95 -3.08 -9.80 -10.57
C SER A 95 -1.99 -9.35 -9.60
N ILE A 96 -2.10 -8.16 -9.00
CA ILE A 96 -1.01 -7.57 -8.20
C ILE A 96 -0.44 -8.50 -7.12
N PHE A 97 -1.28 -9.24 -6.39
CA PHE A 97 -0.80 -10.09 -5.30
C PHE A 97 -0.06 -11.32 -5.81
N THR A 98 -0.56 -11.96 -6.87
CA THR A 98 0.15 -13.04 -7.57
C THR A 98 1.48 -12.56 -8.13
N ARG A 99 1.50 -11.39 -8.78
CA ARG A 99 2.71 -10.82 -9.38
C ARG A 99 3.76 -10.46 -8.31
N LEU A 100 3.37 -9.82 -7.22
CA LEU A 100 4.27 -9.55 -6.09
C LEU A 100 4.86 -10.84 -5.50
N LYS A 101 4.03 -11.87 -5.37
CA LYS A 101 4.46 -13.16 -4.84
C LYS A 101 5.47 -13.85 -5.77
N GLU A 102 5.06 -14.14 -7.00
CA GLU A 102 5.82 -14.96 -7.94
C GLU A 102 7.04 -14.23 -8.51
N ASP A 103 6.94 -12.93 -8.77
CA ASP A 103 7.97 -12.19 -9.50
C ASP A 103 8.97 -11.49 -8.56
N VAL A 104 8.62 -11.26 -7.29
CA VAL A 104 9.46 -10.47 -6.36
C VAL A 104 9.77 -11.23 -5.07
N ILE A 105 8.74 -11.67 -4.34
CA ILE A 105 8.89 -12.17 -2.96
C ILE A 105 9.44 -13.60 -2.93
N ASP A 106 8.89 -14.52 -3.71
CA ASP A 106 9.39 -15.90 -3.77
C ASP A 106 10.83 -15.95 -4.32
N PRO A 107 11.18 -15.21 -5.41
CA PRO A 107 12.58 -15.09 -5.84
C PRO A 107 13.49 -14.47 -4.79
N ALA A 108 13.03 -13.47 -4.03
CA ALA A 108 13.80 -12.90 -2.93
C ALA A 108 14.08 -13.94 -1.83
N LYS A 109 13.05 -14.68 -1.40
CA LYS A 109 13.22 -15.76 -0.42
C LYS A 109 14.20 -16.84 -0.90
N ALA A 110 14.13 -17.19 -2.19
CA ALA A 110 15.07 -18.14 -2.82
C ALA A 110 16.51 -17.63 -2.83
N ARG A 111 16.73 -16.31 -2.95
CA ARG A 111 18.05 -15.67 -2.79
C ARG A 111 18.53 -15.57 -1.34
N GLY A 112 17.71 -15.97 -0.36
CA GLY A 112 18.10 -16.05 1.04
C GLY A 112 17.64 -14.88 1.92
N TYR A 113 16.85 -13.93 1.39
CA TYR A 113 16.25 -12.88 2.22
C TYR A 113 15.34 -13.51 3.29
N LYS A 114 15.54 -13.13 4.55
CA LYS A 114 14.81 -13.65 5.71
C LYS A 114 13.78 -12.65 6.24
N ARG A 115 13.99 -11.36 6.02
CA ARG A 115 13.09 -10.28 6.46
C ARG A 115 12.73 -9.39 5.29
N ILE A 116 11.47 -9.46 4.85
CA ILE A 116 10.94 -8.65 3.75
C ILE A 116 9.97 -7.62 4.31
N TRP A 117 10.23 -6.35 4.05
CA TRP A 117 9.39 -5.22 4.43
C TRP A 117 8.71 -4.65 3.19
N LEU A 118 7.47 -4.17 3.36
CA LEU A 118 6.77 -3.40 2.33
C LEU A 118 6.69 -1.94 2.76
N LEU A 119 7.04 -0.99 1.89
CA LEU A 119 6.68 0.41 2.02
C LEU A 119 5.75 0.79 0.88
N GLY A 120 4.58 1.31 1.21
CA GLY A 120 3.59 1.70 0.23
C GLY A 120 3.03 3.09 0.49
N ASN A 121 3.03 3.95 -0.54
CA ASN A 121 2.32 5.22 -0.50
C ASN A 121 0.97 5.11 -1.21
N SER A 122 -0.08 5.76 -0.70
CA SER A 122 -1.39 5.82 -1.35
C SER A 122 -1.93 4.43 -1.76
N LEU A 123 -2.12 4.18 -3.07
CA LEU A 123 -2.51 2.87 -3.63
C LEU A 123 -1.53 1.75 -3.24
N GLY A 124 -0.22 2.00 -3.22
CA GLY A 124 0.77 1.04 -2.77
C GLY A 124 0.63 0.68 -1.29
N GLY A 125 0.11 1.60 -0.48
CA GLY A 125 -0.25 1.32 0.91
C GLY A 125 -1.43 0.34 1.01
N TYR A 126 -2.46 0.52 0.18
CA TYR A 126 -3.55 -0.44 0.02
C TYR A 126 -3.01 -1.83 -0.39
N GLY A 127 -2.14 -1.87 -1.39
CA GLY A 127 -1.51 -3.10 -1.87
C GLY A 127 -0.66 -3.80 -0.81
N SER A 128 0.10 -3.03 -0.04
CA SER A 128 0.98 -3.57 1.01
C SER A 128 0.18 -4.27 2.12
N LEU A 129 -0.89 -3.64 2.61
CA LEU A 129 -1.78 -4.26 3.60
C LEU A 129 -2.54 -5.46 3.04
N SER A 130 -3.06 -5.33 1.82
CA SER A 130 -3.82 -6.41 1.20
C SER A 130 -2.95 -7.65 0.94
N TYR A 131 -1.68 -7.44 0.54
CA TYR A 131 -0.71 -8.52 0.41
C TYR A 131 -0.39 -9.15 1.76
N ALA A 132 -0.08 -8.35 2.79
CA ALA A 132 0.22 -8.85 4.13
C ALA A 132 -0.95 -9.63 4.75
N ARG A 133 -2.20 -9.24 4.45
CA ARG A 133 -3.39 -10.01 4.82
C ARG A 133 -3.44 -11.38 4.15
N GLN A 134 -3.09 -11.45 2.86
CA GLN A 134 -3.19 -12.70 2.09
C GLN A 134 -2.01 -13.66 2.34
N TYR A 135 -0.82 -13.11 2.61
CA TYR A 135 0.42 -13.86 2.82
C TYR A 135 1.18 -13.36 4.07
N PRO A 136 0.60 -13.50 5.27
CA PRO A 136 1.17 -12.92 6.49
C PRO A 136 2.58 -13.44 6.82
N GLN A 137 2.87 -14.70 6.51
CA GLN A 137 4.19 -15.33 6.72
C GLN A 137 5.29 -14.83 5.76
N ASP A 138 4.93 -14.05 4.74
CA ASP A 138 5.89 -13.53 3.78
C ASP A 138 6.51 -12.21 4.24
N ILE A 139 5.86 -11.47 5.16
CA ILE A 139 6.15 -10.07 5.43
C ILE A 139 6.53 -9.83 6.91
N ALA A 140 7.70 -9.24 7.11
CA ALA A 140 8.23 -8.84 8.42
C ALA A 140 7.68 -7.49 8.92
N GLY A 141 7.02 -6.71 8.06
CA GLY A 141 6.35 -5.47 8.44
C GLY A 141 6.01 -4.59 7.26
N VAL A 142 5.20 -3.57 7.53
CA VAL A 142 4.63 -2.65 6.55
C VAL A 142 4.81 -1.20 7.01
N VAL A 143 5.27 -0.34 6.11
CA VAL A 143 5.30 1.11 6.28
C VAL A 143 4.32 1.75 5.31
N LEU A 144 3.44 2.59 5.84
CA LEU A 144 2.38 3.23 5.06
C LEU A 144 2.57 4.74 5.04
N LEU A 145 2.59 5.34 3.86
CA LEU A 145 2.71 6.78 3.67
C LEU A 145 1.48 7.34 2.96
N GLY A 146 0.59 7.98 3.72
CA GLY A 146 -0.71 8.45 3.27
C GLY A 146 -1.51 7.36 2.54
N PRO A 147 -1.74 6.18 3.15
CA PRO A 147 -2.37 5.06 2.44
C PRO A 147 -3.79 5.41 2.00
N PHE A 148 -4.17 4.85 0.85
CA PHE A 148 -5.56 4.71 0.44
C PHE A 148 -6.11 3.45 1.13
N LEU A 149 -7.25 3.56 1.81
CA LEU A 149 -7.83 2.47 2.61
C LEU A 149 -9.26 2.17 2.17
N GLY A 150 -9.48 2.21 0.85
CA GLY A 150 -10.80 2.03 0.26
C GLY A 150 -11.56 3.32 0.00
N ASP A 151 -12.66 3.16 -0.72
CA ASP A 151 -13.46 4.29 -1.18
C ASP A 151 -14.16 5.05 -0.05
N LYS A 152 -14.81 6.17 -0.40
CA LYS A 152 -15.53 6.98 0.60
C LYS A 152 -16.74 6.26 1.21
N LYS A 153 -17.29 5.25 0.54
CA LYS A 153 -18.49 4.52 0.98
C LYS A 153 -18.13 3.68 2.21
N ILE A 154 -17.08 2.85 2.12
CA ILE A 154 -16.65 2.02 3.24
C ILE A 154 -16.17 2.86 4.44
N ILE A 155 -15.44 3.95 4.18
CA ILE A 155 -14.96 4.83 5.25
C ILE A 155 -16.13 5.50 5.97
N ARG A 156 -17.19 5.88 5.24
CA ARG A 156 -18.41 6.44 5.84
C ARG A 156 -19.18 5.38 6.62
N GLU A 157 -19.34 4.19 6.05
CA GLU A 157 -20.01 3.06 6.70
C GLU A 157 -19.41 2.75 8.08
N ILE A 158 -18.08 2.70 8.19
CA ILE A 158 -17.38 2.47 9.45
C ILE A 158 -17.59 3.64 10.44
N LYS A 159 -17.55 4.87 9.95
CA LYS A 159 -17.77 6.06 10.80
C LYS A 159 -19.20 6.14 11.33
N ASP A 160 -20.18 5.85 10.49
CA ASP A 160 -21.60 5.88 10.84
C ASP A 160 -21.94 4.80 11.87
N ALA A 161 -21.21 3.68 11.87
CA ALA A 161 -21.28 2.67 12.94
C ALA A 161 -20.66 3.12 14.27
N GLY A 162 -20.00 4.29 14.31
CA GLY A 162 -19.31 4.82 15.49
C GLY A 162 -17.89 4.29 15.67
N GLY A 163 -17.22 3.91 14.58
CA GLY A 163 -15.82 3.46 14.56
C GLY A 163 -15.65 1.98 14.22
N LEU A 164 -14.42 1.57 13.92
CA LEU A 164 -14.12 0.22 13.40
C LEU A 164 -14.55 -0.90 14.36
N GLN A 165 -14.41 -0.69 15.67
CA GLN A 165 -14.79 -1.69 16.68
C GLN A 165 -16.31 -1.93 16.76
N LYS A 166 -17.12 -0.95 16.35
CA LYS A 166 -18.59 -1.06 16.31
C LYS A 166 -19.14 -1.42 14.93
N TRP A 167 -18.34 -1.22 13.89
CA TRP A 167 -18.71 -1.60 12.54
C TRP A 167 -18.88 -3.10 12.39
N ASP A 168 -19.96 -3.50 11.70
CA ASP A 168 -20.34 -4.88 11.47
C ASP A 168 -20.18 -5.22 9.98
N PRO A 169 -19.16 -6.04 9.61
CA PRO A 169 -18.80 -6.32 8.22
C PRO A 169 -19.72 -7.36 7.57
N ARG A 170 -21.03 -7.09 7.56
CA ARG A 170 -22.01 -7.93 6.84
C ARG A 170 -21.97 -7.67 5.33
N ASP A 171 -22.44 -8.67 4.60
CA ASP A 171 -22.67 -8.62 3.14
C ASP A 171 -21.43 -8.18 2.36
N ILE A 172 -20.34 -8.96 2.46
CA ILE A 172 -19.10 -8.71 1.73
C ILE A 172 -19.22 -9.31 0.32
N PRO A 173 -19.32 -8.49 -0.75
CA PRO A 173 -19.55 -9.03 -2.09
C PRO A 173 -18.25 -9.64 -2.65
N SER A 174 -18.26 -10.93 -2.96
CA SER A 174 -17.07 -11.60 -3.51
C SER A 174 -16.65 -11.03 -4.88
N GLY A 175 -15.33 -11.01 -5.14
CA GLY A 175 -14.78 -10.65 -6.45
C GLY A 175 -14.98 -9.19 -6.88
N SER A 176 -15.34 -8.30 -5.96
CA SER A 176 -15.59 -6.89 -6.25
C SER A 176 -14.63 -5.96 -5.49
N ARG A 177 -14.45 -4.74 -6.01
CA ARG A 177 -13.66 -3.69 -5.34
C ARG A 177 -14.17 -3.39 -3.93
N GLU A 178 -15.49 -3.29 -3.79
CA GLU A 178 -16.18 -3.10 -2.50
C GLU A 178 -15.91 -4.27 -1.55
N GLY A 179 -15.98 -5.51 -2.07
CA GLY A 179 -15.63 -6.70 -1.32
C GLY A 179 -14.21 -6.65 -0.77
N TRP A 180 -13.24 -6.30 -1.60
CA TRP A 180 -11.85 -6.22 -1.16
C TRP A 180 -11.62 -5.15 -0.09
N ASP A 181 -12.29 -3.99 -0.22
CA ASP A 181 -12.23 -2.94 0.81
C ASP A 181 -12.81 -3.43 2.15
N LYS A 182 -13.99 -4.08 2.11
CA LYS A 182 -14.60 -4.65 3.30
C LYS A 182 -13.76 -5.78 3.92
N GLU A 183 -13.18 -6.67 3.12
CA GLU A 183 -12.28 -7.72 3.61
C GLU A 183 -11.03 -7.14 4.28
N LEU A 184 -10.45 -6.08 3.71
CA LEU A 184 -9.33 -5.39 4.33
C LEU A 184 -9.72 -4.81 5.70
N TRP A 185 -10.83 -4.08 5.78
CA TRP A 185 -11.29 -3.49 7.05
C TRP A 185 -11.74 -4.53 8.06
N LYS A 186 -12.34 -5.64 7.62
CA LYS A 186 -12.69 -6.78 8.48
C LYS A 186 -11.43 -7.40 9.09
N TRP A 187 -10.39 -7.61 8.28
CA TRP A 187 -9.10 -8.08 8.78
C TRP A 187 -8.45 -7.09 9.75
N LEU A 188 -8.51 -5.78 9.45
CA LEU A 188 -8.03 -4.73 10.36
C LEU A 188 -8.86 -4.64 11.64
N LYS A 189 -10.14 -5.02 11.64
CA LYS A 189 -11.01 -5.03 12.82
C LYS A 189 -10.70 -6.20 13.74
N ASP A 190 -10.52 -7.39 13.16
CA ASP A 190 -10.48 -8.65 13.87
C ASP A 190 -9.20 -8.75 14.70
N GLU A 191 -9.33 -8.55 16.02
CA GLU A 191 -8.23 -8.64 16.97
C GLU A 191 -7.56 -10.02 16.99
N ASP A 192 -8.25 -11.08 16.60
CA ASP A 192 -7.69 -12.44 16.58
C ASP A 192 -6.99 -12.75 15.25
N GLN A 193 -7.38 -12.10 14.15
CA GLN A 193 -6.63 -12.09 12.88
C GLN A 193 -5.43 -11.15 12.93
N GLN A 194 -5.59 -10.00 13.59
CA GLN A 194 -4.50 -9.19 14.07
C GLN A 194 -3.60 -10.08 14.92
N LYS A 195 -4.12 -10.73 15.98
CA LYS A 195 -3.32 -11.63 16.80
C LYS A 195 -2.80 -12.81 16.01
N GLY A 196 -3.40 -13.32 14.94
CA GLY A 196 -2.81 -14.39 14.11
C GLY A 196 -1.55 -13.90 13.40
N PHE A 197 -1.64 -12.69 12.82
CA PHE A 197 -0.50 -11.90 12.35
C PHE A 197 0.48 -11.56 13.49
N TRP A 198 0.00 -11.43 14.75
CA TRP A 198 0.79 -11.18 15.98
C TRP A 198 1.10 -12.42 16.86
N HIS A 199 0.73 -13.66 16.49
CA HIS A 199 0.79 -14.88 17.33
C HIS A 199 1.71 -15.90 16.67
N TRP A 200 1.75 -15.92 15.34
CA TRP A 200 2.95 -16.38 14.62
C TRP A 200 4.21 -15.62 15.09
N VAL A 201 4.01 -14.43 15.65
CA VAL A 201 4.99 -13.52 16.26
C VAL A 201 5.30 -13.82 17.73
N LYS A 202 4.45 -14.56 18.47
CA LYS A 202 4.68 -14.85 19.91
C LYS A 202 5.48 -16.12 20.16
N ASN A 203 5.57 -17.04 19.19
CA ASN A 203 6.39 -18.24 19.28
C ASN A 203 7.81 -18.03 18.73
N CYS A 204 8.29 -16.78 18.73
CA CYS A 204 9.66 -16.44 18.33
C CYS A 204 10.46 -16.11 19.59
N ASP A 205 11.54 -16.85 19.84
CA ASP A 205 12.40 -16.68 21.00
C ASP A 205 13.00 -15.26 21.02
N ALA A 206 12.91 -14.59 22.17
CA ALA A 206 13.32 -13.21 22.36
C ALA A 206 14.83 -12.96 22.16
N GLU A 207 15.64 -14.02 22.04
CA GLU A 207 17.09 -13.95 21.81
C GLU A 207 17.50 -14.17 20.34
N GLU A 208 16.61 -14.69 19.47
CA GLU A 208 16.86 -14.84 18.03
C GLU A 208 15.79 -14.09 17.20
N ASP A 209 16.11 -12.84 16.84
CA ASP A 209 15.90 -12.25 15.50
C ASP A 209 14.55 -12.38 14.74
N GLY A 210 13.43 -12.72 15.38
CA GLY A 210 12.08 -12.82 14.79
C GLY A 210 11.04 -11.98 15.54
N CYS A 211 10.77 -10.76 15.06
CA CYS A 211 10.00 -9.72 15.80
C CYS A 211 8.60 -9.50 15.19
N PRO A 212 7.63 -8.89 15.92
CA PRO A 212 6.29 -8.58 15.41
C PRO A 212 6.30 -7.92 14.04
N SER A 213 5.39 -8.36 13.15
CA SER A 213 5.18 -7.73 11.84
C SER A 213 4.64 -6.32 11.99
N ARG A 214 5.50 -5.30 11.98
CA ARG A 214 5.12 -3.95 12.44
C ARG A 214 4.42 -3.18 11.35
N ILE A 215 3.26 -2.61 11.64
CA ILE A 215 2.64 -1.59 10.80
C ILE A 215 3.02 -0.22 11.35
N TYR A 216 3.68 0.59 10.53
CA TYR A 216 3.91 2.01 10.77
C TYR A 216 3.02 2.83 9.83
N LEU A 217 2.34 3.82 10.37
CA LEU A 217 1.41 4.67 9.63
C LEU A 217 1.87 6.12 9.70
N GLY A 218 2.23 6.68 8.54
CA GLY A 218 2.48 8.12 8.38
C GLY A 218 1.42 8.75 7.49
N TYR A 219 0.85 9.89 7.87
CA TYR A 219 -0.06 10.64 6.99
C TYR A 219 -0.13 12.14 7.30
N GLY A 220 -0.59 12.91 6.31
CA GLY A 220 -0.87 14.34 6.47
C GLY A 220 -2.25 14.60 7.04
N LYS A 221 -2.38 15.52 8.01
CA LYS A 221 -3.68 15.88 8.60
C LYS A 221 -4.68 16.50 7.61
N ARG A 222 -4.19 17.04 6.48
CA ARG A 222 -4.99 17.56 5.35
C ARG A 222 -4.95 16.63 4.14
N ASP A 223 -4.50 15.39 4.30
CA ASP A 223 -4.60 14.36 3.27
C ASP A 223 -6.08 14.10 2.96
N ARG A 224 -6.42 13.99 1.68
CA ARG A 224 -7.79 13.67 1.21
C ARG A 224 -8.29 12.31 1.71
N PHE A 225 -7.40 11.41 2.09
CA PHE A 225 -7.70 10.09 2.67
C PHE A 225 -7.55 10.04 4.19
N SER A 226 -7.27 11.18 4.85
CA SER A 226 -7.20 11.28 6.32
C SER A 226 -8.42 10.69 7.05
N PRO A 227 -9.67 10.74 6.53
CA PRO A 227 -10.79 10.05 7.17
C PRO A 227 -10.57 8.56 7.45
N GLY A 228 -9.96 7.82 6.51
CA GLY A 228 -9.65 6.40 6.69
C GLY A 228 -8.35 6.18 7.45
N GLN A 229 -7.36 7.05 7.24
CA GLN A 229 -6.08 6.98 7.96
C GLN A 229 -6.28 7.20 9.47
N ASN A 230 -7.22 8.06 9.87
CA ASN A 230 -7.61 8.24 11.27
C ASN A 230 -8.22 6.97 11.87
N LEU A 231 -9.13 6.30 11.16
CA LEU A 231 -9.71 5.03 11.62
C LEU A 231 -8.63 3.95 11.83
N MET A 232 -7.62 3.92 10.96
CA MET A 232 -6.49 3.01 11.12
C MET A 232 -5.58 3.42 12.27
N ALA A 233 -5.37 4.73 12.49
CA ALA A 233 -4.57 5.24 13.60
C ALA A 233 -5.16 4.83 14.97
N GLU A 234 -6.48 4.74 15.09
CA GLU A 234 -7.18 4.34 16.33
C GLU A 234 -6.89 2.89 16.76
N ILE A 235 -6.48 2.03 15.83
CA ILE A 235 -6.20 0.60 16.11
C ILE A 235 -4.72 0.24 16.16
N LEU A 236 -3.82 1.21 15.91
CA LEU A 236 -2.38 1.00 15.96
C LEU A 236 -1.79 1.53 17.28
N PRO A 237 -0.67 0.96 17.76
CA PRO A 237 0.10 1.55 18.84
C PRO A 237 0.46 3.00 18.50
N ALA A 238 0.20 3.93 19.41
CA ALA A 238 0.38 5.36 19.18
C ALA A 238 1.81 5.70 18.74
N GLU A 239 2.81 4.96 19.21
CA GLU A 239 4.22 5.14 18.84
C GLU A 239 4.57 4.73 17.40
N ASN A 240 3.64 4.09 16.68
CA ASN A 240 3.78 3.70 15.29
C ASN A 240 2.99 4.62 14.34
N VAL A 241 2.28 5.62 14.88
CA VAL A 241 1.44 6.55 14.11
C VAL A 241 2.07 7.94 14.08
N PHE A 242 2.26 8.46 12.87
CA PHE A 242 2.84 9.77 12.60
C PHE A 242 1.87 10.61 11.78
N ALA A 243 1.22 11.58 12.42
CA ALA A 243 0.30 12.51 11.78
C ALA A 243 0.87 13.92 11.80
N ILE A 244 1.28 14.44 10.63
CA ILE A 244 1.90 15.77 10.51
C ILE A 244 1.02 16.74 9.71
N ASP A 245 1.31 18.04 9.80
CA ASP A 245 0.69 19.01 8.90
C ASP A 245 1.18 18.77 7.46
N GLY A 246 0.24 18.52 6.55
CA GLY A 246 0.56 18.15 5.17
C GLY A 246 -0.64 17.55 4.45
N GLY A 247 -0.48 17.35 3.14
CA GLY A 247 -1.50 16.80 2.26
C GLY A 247 -1.09 15.44 1.69
N HIS A 248 -1.82 14.99 0.67
CA HIS A 248 -1.52 13.75 -0.04
C HIS A 248 -0.43 13.95 -1.11
N ASN A 249 0.82 14.16 -0.69
CA ASN A 249 1.91 14.50 -1.59
C ASN A 249 3.30 14.09 -1.07
N TRP A 250 4.26 14.02 -1.99
CA TRP A 250 5.65 13.65 -1.72
C TRP A 250 6.35 14.52 -0.67
N SER A 251 6.09 15.83 -0.64
CA SER A 251 6.68 16.71 0.38
C SER A 251 6.30 16.30 1.81
N THR A 252 5.09 15.75 1.98
CA THR A 252 4.60 15.23 3.27
C THR A 252 5.17 13.84 3.53
N TRP A 253 5.14 12.95 2.53
CA TRP A 253 5.61 11.58 2.68
C TRP A 253 7.10 11.46 2.97
N LYS A 254 7.95 12.34 2.42
CA LYS A 254 9.39 12.38 2.74
C LYS A 254 9.65 12.63 4.22
N LYS A 255 8.98 13.63 4.80
CA LYS A 255 9.07 13.95 6.23
C LYS A 255 8.57 12.81 7.11
N LEU A 256 7.45 12.20 6.72
CA LEU A 256 6.90 11.03 7.42
C LEU A 256 7.85 9.83 7.36
N TRP A 257 8.51 9.63 6.22
CA TRP A 257 9.48 8.55 6.04
C TRP A 257 10.67 8.70 6.98
N ASP A 258 11.22 9.91 7.10
CA ASP A 258 12.29 10.19 8.06
C ASP A 258 11.87 9.86 9.50
N LEU A 259 10.66 10.29 9.93
CA LEU A 259 10.15 9.99 11.28
C LEU A 259 10.00 8.50 11.53
N VAL A 260 9.50 7.74 10.54
CA VAL A 260 9.36 6.29 10.65
C VAL A 260 10.72 5.61 10.73
N LEU A 261 11.68 6.01 9.87
CA LEU A 261 13.04 5.48 9.90
C LEU A 261 13.71 5.73 11.24
N ASP A 262 13.61 6.94 11.79
CA ASP A 262 14.17 7.29 13.09
C ASP A 262 13.53 6.46 14.23
N ARG A 263 12.23 6.20 14.15
CA ARG A 263 11.54 5.31 15.08
C ARG A 263 12.05 3.87 14.99
N MET A 264 12.24 3.36 13.78
CA MET A 264 12.68 2.00 13.53
C MET A 264 14.12 1.78 14.01
N THR A 265 15.00 2.76 13.85
CA THR A 265 16.40 2.67 14.28
C THR A 265 16.57 2.87 15.79
N ALA A 266 15.79 3.76 16.42
CA ALA A 266 15.83 3.98 17.86
C ALA A 266 15.41 2.75 18.70
N ARG A 267 14.70 1.78 18.11
CA ARG A 267 14.33 0.52 18.78
C ARG A 267 15.44 -0.54 18.79
N LYS A 268 16.55 -0.36 18.05
CA LYS A 268 17.70 -1.27 18.18
C LYS A 268 18.43 -0.91 19.49
N PRO A 269 18.56 -1.80 20.47
CA PRO A 269 19.53 -1.56 21.53
C PRO A 269 20.90 -1.40 20.88
N ALA A 270 21.66 -0.40 21.32
CA ALA A 270 23.06 -0.29 20.95
C ALA A 270 23.70 -1.65 21.26
N SER A 271 24.19 -2.35 20.24
CA SER A 271 24.95 -3.58 20.44
C SER A 271 26.07 -3.25 21.42
N ARG A 272 26.16 -4.00 22.52
CA ARG A 272 27.31 -3.94 23.42
C ARG A 272 28.56 -4.32 22.60
N SER A 273 29.22 -3.32 22.01
CA SER A 273 30.61 -3.45 21.60
C SER A 273 31.47 -2.98 22.77
N GLU A 274 32.41 -3.86 23.13
CA GLU A 274 33.62 -3.56 23.91
C GLU A 274 33.45 -3.27 25.41
N ALA A 275 33.54 -4.34 26.20
CA ALA A 275 34.45 -4.37 27.35
C ALA A 275 34.59 -5.81 27.85
N ARG A 276 35.62 -6.50 27.36
CA ARG A 276 36.42 -7.49 28.12
C ARG A 276 37.64 -7.86 27.27
N LYS A 277 38.58 -6.92 27.20
CA LYS A 277 39.99 -7.27 27.38
C LYS A 277 40.29 -7.04 28.86
N ASN A 278 40.53 -8.12 29.55
CA ASN A 278 41.48 -8.31 30.66
C ASN A 278 41.35 -9.75 31.12
#